data_AF-A0AAV2KY95-F1
#
_entry.id   AF-A0AAV2KY95-F1
#
_cell.length_a   1.000
_cell.length_b   1.000
_cell.length_c   1.000
_cell.angle_alpha   90.00
_cell.angle_beta   90.00
_cell.angle_gamma   90.00
#
_symmetry.space_group_name_H-M   'P 1'
#
loop_
_entity.id
_entity.type
_entity.pdbx_description
1 polymer ?
#
loop_
_entity_poly.entity_id
_entity_poly.type
_entity_poly.pdbx_seq_one_letter_code
_entity_poly.pdbx_strand_id
1 'polypeptide(L)'
;MEVQDCVVGLYQTVGRPLGDPFSTQDVSQLFGKVFHEPSNAEEVHAAITKISNGDSGWTCAGQNVLDVLREMEYQRVQNEKLYWECQLLNAVSNHQTQHVRNTRLTSDPFSLHHSYQKTSMRKLRKAHRQSWARLVEEGLASLLPARSPGCPVRSLSWGLVSLSELLLLVEVKYDVVNSLLYTEMLKEDYSADVWESLSPWEQREAEEGLAERAEQALESHDPLHLAQLPGALRTYR
;
A
#
# COMPACT_ATOMS: atom_id res chain seq x y z
N MET A 1 -29.48 -7.00 5.28
CA MET A 1 -29.03 -7.81 6.43
C MET A 1 -28.88 -6.87 7.59
N GLU A 2 -29.65 -7.06 8.65
CA GLU A 2 -29.56 -6.19 9.81
C GLU A 2 -28.30 -6.54 10.60
N VAL A 3 -27.69 -5.55 11.26
CA VAL A 3 -26.47 -5.75 12.05
C VAL A 3 -26.68 -6.82 13.14
N GLN A 4 -27.92 -6.92 13.65
CA GLN A 4 -28.31 -7.91 14.63
C GLN A 4 -28.20 -9.35 14.09
N ASP A 5 -28.57 -9.58 12.82
CA ASP A 5 -28.46 -10.91 12.18
C ASP A 5 -27.00 -11.35 12.10
N CYS A 6 -26.10 -10.42 11.77
CA CYS A 6 -24.66 -10.69 11.74
C CYS A 6 -24.15 -11.13 13.11
N VAL A 7 -24.52 -10.40 14.17
CA VAL A 7 -24.09 -10.73 15.54
C VAL A 7 -24.58 -12.11 15.93
N VAL A 8 -25.86 -12.43 15.68
CA VAL A 8 -26.43 -13.76 15.95
C VAL A 8 -25.65 -14.85 15.20
N GLY A 9 -25.32 -14.62 13.92
CA GLY A 9 -24.50 -15.54 13.13
C GLY A 9 -23.11 -15.77 13.72
N LEU A 10 -22.46 -14.73 14.26
CA LEU A 10 -21.16 -14.88 14.92
C LEU A 10 -21.25 -15.76 16.19
N TYR A 11 -22.25 -15.53 17.03
CA TYR A 11 -22.48 -16.38 18.22
C TYR A 11 -22.70 -17.84 17.85
N GLN A 12 -23.54 -18.11 16.85
CA GLN A 12 -23.79 -19.46 16.34
C GLN A 12 -22.52 -20.11 15.79
N THR A 13 -21.68 -19.34 15.10
CA THR A 13 -20.43 -19.83 14.48
C THR A 13 -19.40 -20.33 15.51
N VAL A 14 -19.42 -19.79 16.72
CA VAL A 14 -18.55 -20.20 17.84
C VAL A 14 -19.26 -21.17 18.79
N GLY A 15 -20.58 -21.37 18.64
CA GLY A 15 -21.37 -22.19 19.55
C GLY A 15 -21.57 -21.54 20.93
N ARG A 16 -21.62 -20.20 20.97
CA ARG A 16 -21.80 -19.41 22.20
C ARG A 16 -23.25 -18.92 22.33
N PRO A 17 -23.81 -18.84 23.55
CA PRO A 17 -25.12 -18.25 23.76
C PRO A 17 -25.07 -16.73 23.53
N LEU A 18 -26.16 -16.16 23.00
CA LEU A 18 -26.25 -14.74 22.65
C LEU A 18 -26.03 -13.86 23.89
N GLY A 19 -25.08 -12.94 23.80
CA GLY A 19 -24.75 -11.98 24.87
C GLY A 19 -23.54 -12.37 25.74
N ASP A 20 -23.06 -13.61 25.66
CA ASP A 20 -21.83 -13.99 26.35
C ASP A 20 -20.61 -13.25 25.76
N PRO A 21 -19.62 -12.88 26.58
CA PRO A 21 -18.39 -12.28 26.08
C PRO A 21 -17.56 -13.30 25.30
N PHE A 22 -16.99 -12.85 24.19
CA PHE A 22 -16.02 -13.58 23.39
C PHE A 22 -14.64 -13.53 24.07
N SER A 23 -14.03 -14.71 24.22
CA SER A 23 -12.62 -14.81 24.59
C SER A 23 -11.71 -14.43 23.42
N THR A 24 -10.42 -14.20 23.70
CA THR A 24 -9.43 -13.95 22.64
C THR A 24 -9.34 -15.09 21.63
N GLN A 25 -9.50 -16.35 22.09
CA GLN A 25 -9.52 -17.52 21.22
C GLN A 25 -10.76 -17.55 20.32
N ASP A 26 -11.93 -17.17 20.83
CA ASP A 26 -13.16 -17.09 20.02
C ASP A 26 -13.03 -16.02 18.93
N VAL A 27 -12.52 -14.84 19.28
CA VAL A 27 -12.30 -13.74 18.32
C VAL A 27 -11.29 -14.15 17.26
N SER A 28 -10.20 -14.81 17.64
CA SER A 28 -9.21 -15.33 16.69
C SER A 28 -9.82 -16.33 15.69
N GLN A 29 -10.64 -17.26 16.20
CA GLN A 29 -11.37 -18.22 15.34
C GLN A 29 -12.37 -17.54 14.42
N LEU A 30 -13.11 -16.55 14.92
CA LEU A 30 -14.04 -15.75 14.11
C LEU A 30 -13.31 -15.01 13.01
N PHE A 31 -12.19 -14.36 13.33
CA PHE A 31 -11.37 -13.65 12.35
C PHE A 31 -10.93 -14.59 11.22
N GLY A 32 -10.39 -15.77 11.56
CA GLY A 32 -9.96 -16.75 10.56
C GLY A 32 -11.10 -17.33 9.72
N LYS A 33 -12.32 -17.42 10.27
CA LYS A 33 -13.49 -17.86 9.50
C LYS A 33 -14.03 -16.76 8.57
N VAL A 34 -14.01 -15.50 9.02
CA VAL A 34 -14.59 -14.36 8.27
C VAL A 34 -13.64 -13.87 7.17
N PHE A 35 -12.33 -13.80 7.46
CA PHE A 35 -11.34 -13.24 6.54
C PHE A 35 -10.44 -14.29 5.89
N HIS A 36 -10.64 -15.58 6.20
CA HIS A 36 -9.83 -16.69 5.70
C HIS A 36 -8.34 -16.60 6.01
N GLU A 37 -7.97 -15.88 7.08
CA GLU A 37 -6.58 -15.64 7.49
C GLU A 37 -6.37 -15.99 8.96
N PRO A 38 -5.30 -16.74 9.33
CA PRO A 38 -5.02 -17.02 10.72
C PRO A 38 -4.69 -15.73 11.47
N SER A 39 -5.10 -15.66 12.73
CA SER A 39 -4.70 -14.59 13.66
C SER A 39 -4.10 -15.18 14.91
N ASN A 40 -3.26 -14.43 15.60
CA ASN A 40 -2.71 -14.83 16.90
C ASN A 40 -3.38 -14.06 18.06
N ALA A 41 -3.18 -14.55 19.28
CA ALA A 41 -3.78 -13.95 20.47
C ALA A 41 -3.26 -12.53 20.77
N GLU A 42 -2.03 -12.21 20.34
CA GLU A 42 -1.43 -10.89 20.56
C GLU A 42 -2.11 -9.82 19.70
N GLU A 43 -2.40 -10.13 18.43
CA GLU A 43 -3.16 -9.27 17.50
C GLU A 43 -4.56 -8.99 18.02
N VAL A 44 -5.26 -10.03 18.46
CA VAL A 44 -6.60 -9.90 19.06
C VAL A 44 -6.53 -9.00 20.31
N HIS A 45 -5.56 -9.22 21.18
CA HIS A 45 -5.39 -8.41 22.39
C HIS A 45 -5.07 -6.94 22.06
N ALA A 46 -4.23 -6.69 21.05
CA ALA A 46 -3.89 -5.35 20.59
C ALA A 46 -5.13 -4.61 20.05
N ALA A 47 -5.95 -5.29 19.24
CA ALA A 47 -7.21 -4.73 18.75
C ALA A 47 -8.20 -4.44 19.88
N ILE A 48 -8.41 -5.38 20.81
CA ILE A 48 -9.27 -5.17 22.00
C ILE A 48 -8.79 -3.97 22.82
N THR A 49 -7.49 -3.91 23.12
CA THR A 49 -6.90 -2.81 23.91
C THR A 49 -7.12 -1.46 23.24
N LYS A 50 -7.02 -1.42 21.91
CA LYS A 50 -7.20 -0.18 21.14
C LYS A 50 -8.65 0.26 21.10
N ILE A 51 -9.60 -0.67 20.91
CA ILE A 51 -11.04 -0.37 20.92
C ILE A 51 -11.54 0.01 22.32
N SER A 52 -11.06 -0.66 23.37
CA SER A 52 -11.47 -0.37 24.75
C SER A 52 -10.89 0.95 25.27
N ASN A 53 -9.90 1.52 24.59
CA ASN A 53 -9.15 2.69 25.06
C ASN A 53 -8.61 2.51 26.49
N GLY A 54 -8.26 1.27 26.85
CA GLY A 54 -7.77 0.90 28.18
C GLY A 54 -8.84 0.74 29.27
N ASP A 55 -10.14 0.78 28.94
CA ASP A 55 -11.21 0.51 29.90
C ASP A 55 -11.25 -0.97 30.31
N SER A 56 -11.03 -1.24 31.60
CA SER A 56 -11.07 -2.59 32.17
C SER A 56 -12.48 -3.17 32.31
N GLY A 57 -13.52 -2.32 32.23
CA GLY A 57 -14.92 -2.75 32.20
C GLY A 57 -15.41 -3.14 30.81
N TRP A 58 -14.60 -2.92 29.77
CA TRP A 58 -14.98 -3.23 28.41
C TRP A 58 -15.03 -4.73 28.17
N THR A 59 -16.11 -5.20 27.55
CA THR A 59 -16.28 -6.61 27.19
C THR A 59 -16.50 -6.76 25.69
N CYS A 60 -15.85 -7.77 25.11
CA CYS A 60 -16.04 -8.14 23.71
C CYS A 60 -17.34 -8.94 23.58
N ALA A 61 -18.50 -8.27 23.56
CA ALA A 61 -19.81 -8.90 23.47
C ALA A 61 -20.72 -8.14 22.51
N GLY A 62 -21.71 -8.82 21.92
CA GLY A 62 -22.70 -8.20 21.05
C GLY A 62 -22.05 -7.48 19.86
N GLN A 63 -22.32 -6.18 19.72
CA GLN A 63 -21.79 -5.36 18.62
C GLN A 63 -20.27 -5.14 18.70
N ASN A 64 -19.71 -5.13 19.90
CA ASN A 64 -18.30 -4.81 20.14
C ASN A 64 -17.35 -5.80 19.45
N VAL A 65 -17.77 -7.04 19.22
CA VAL A 65 -16.97 -8.03 18.49
C VAL A 65 -16.74 -7.62 17.03
N LEU A 66 -17.71 -6.96 16.40
CA LEU A 66 -17.59 -6.49 15.02
C LEU A 66 -16.57 -5.35 14.92
N ASP A 67 -16.52 -4.49 15.94
CA ASP A 67 -15.53 -3.40 15.99
C ASP A 67 -14.11 -3.95 16.19
N VAL A 68 -13.95 -4.98 17.02
CA VAL A 68 -12.65 -5.68 17.16
C VAL A 68 -12.23 -6.34 15.85
N LEU A 69 -13.13 -7.07 15.18
CA LEU A 69 -12.81 -7.73 13.91
C LEU A 69 -12.43 -6.72 12.82
N ARG A 70 -13.12 -5.58 12.75
CA ARG A 70 -12.76 -4.48 11.83
C ARG A 70 -11.40 -3.86 12.15
N GLU A 71 -11.11 -3.65 13.42
CA GLU A 71 -9.82 -3.10 13.84
C GLU A 71 -8.67 -4.07 13.57
N MET A 72 -8.88 -5.38 13.77
CA MET A 72 -7.91 -6.41 13.39
C MET A 72 -7.62 -6.37 11.88
N GLU A 73 -8.66 -6.31 11.05
CA GLU A 73 -8.49 -6.25 9.59
C GLU A 73 -7.77 -4.97 9.16
N TYR A 74 -8.12 -3.84 9.78
CA TYR A 74 -7.41 -2.58 9.56
C TYR A 74 -5.92 -2.70 9.90
N GLN A 75 -5.57 -3.29 11.05
CA GLN A 75 -4.17 -3.49 11.45
C GLN A 75 -3.43 -4.42 10.49
N ARG A 76 -4.08 -5.49 10.02
CA ARG A 76 -3.51 -6.42 9.04
C ARG A 76 -3.14 -5.69 7.76
N VAL A 77 -4.05 -4.91 7.18
CA VAL A 77 -3.81 -4.13 5.96
C VAL A 77 -2.69 -3.11 6.16
N GLN A 78 -2.63 -2.43 7.32
CA GLN A 78 -1.52 -1.51 7.62
C GLN A 78 -0.18 -2.23 7.75
N ASN A 79 -0.14 -3.39 8.40
CA ASN A 79 1.07 -4.19 8.55
C ASN A 79 1.56 -4.72 7.20
N GLU A 80 0.65 -5.18 6.34
CA GLU A 80 0.98 -5.63 4.99
C GLU A 80 1.54 -4.47 4.15
N LYS A 81 0.90 -3.30 4.19
CA LYS A 81 1.43 -2.10 3.54
C LYS A 81 2.85 -1.78 4.00
N LEU A 82 3.09 -1.78 5.31
CA LEU A 82 4.43 -1.53 5.88
C LEU A 82 5.43 -2.61 5.47
N TYR A 83 5.02 -3.87 5.40
CA TYR A 83 5.84 -4.97 4.91
C TYR A 83 6.29 -4.71 3.47
N TRP A 84 5.35 -4.40 2.57
CA TRP A 84 5.67 -4.11 1.16
C TRP A 84 6.55 -2.86 1.02
N GLU A 85 6.29 -1.80 1.79
CA GLU A 85 7.16 -0.62 1.83
C GLU A 85 8.58 -0.99 2.29
N CYS A 86 8.73 -1.90 3.26
CA CYS A 86 10.04 -2.37 3.71
C CYS A 86 10.74 -3.25 2.68
N GLN A 87 10.00 -4.11 1.97
CA GLN A 87 10.56 -4.93 0.90
C GLN A 87 11.07 -4.08 -0.25
N LEU A 88 10.32 -3.06 -0.65
CA LEU A 88 10.74 -2.10 -1.67
C LEU A 88 12.04 -1.39 -1.26
N LEU A 89 12.14 -0.95 0.00
CA LEU A 89 13.36 -0.32 0.54
C LEU A 89 14.56 -1.28 0.59
N ASN A 90 14.33 -2.54 0.94
CA ASN A 90 15.38 -3.56 0.98
C ASN A 90 15.88 -3.91 -0.42
N ALA A 91 14.97 -4.03 -1.40
CA ALA A 91 15.32 -4.23 -2.80
C ALA A 91 16.25 -3.11 -3.30
N VAL A 92 15.88 -1.84 -3.05
CA VAL A 92 16.70 -0.68 -3.44
C VAL A 92 18.06 -0.66 -2.71
N SER A 93 18.10 -1.02 -1.43
CA SER A 93 19.34 -0.97 -0.62
C SER A 93 20.36 -2.04 -1.04
N ASN A 94 19.91 -3.22 -1.43
CA ASN A 94 20.79 -4.32 -1.85
C ASN A 94 21.55 -3.99 -3.14
N HIS A 95 20.95 -3.20 -4.04
CA HIS A 95 21.56 -2.75 -5.30
C HIS A 95 22.71 -1.78 -5.08
N GLN A 96 22.55 -0.86 -4.12
CA GLN A 96 23.59 0.13 -3.84
C GLN A 96 24.86 -0.52 -3.27
N THR A 97 24.75 -1.66 -2.57
CA THR A 97 25.90 -2.45 -2.11
C THR A 97 26.57 -3.29 -3.19
N GLN A 98 25.84 -3.74 -4.22
CA GLN A 98 26.45 -4.49 -5.34
C GLN A 98 27.18 -3.55 -6.30
N HIS A 99 26.63 -2.36 -6.58
CA HIS A 99 27.27 -1.40 -7.48
C HIS A 99 28.62 -0.88 -6.93
N VAL A 100 28.75 -0.72 -5.61
CA VAL A 100 30.03 -0.30 -4.97
C VAL A 100 31.08 -1.41 -4.95
N ARG A 101 30.67 -2.69 -4.96
CA ARG A 101 31.60 -3.82 -4.98
C ARG A 101 32.28 -4.00 -6.33
N ASN A 102 31.60 -3.68 -7.44
CA ASN A 102 32.18 -3.77 -8.78
C ASN A 102 33.09 -2.59 -9.15
N THR A 103 33.09 -1.49 -8.37
CA THR A 103 33.95 -0.31 -8.62
C THR A 103 35.24 -0.28 -7.80
N ARG A 104 35.55 -1.32 -6.99
CA ARG A 104 36.72 -1.32 -6.09
C ARG A 104 37.66 -2.52 -6.29
N LEU A 105 38.11 -2.72 -7.53
CA LEU A 105 39.30 -3.54 -7.80
C LEU A 105 40.62 -2.78 -7.68
N THR A 106 40.62 -1.55 -7.16
CA THR A 106 41.85 -0.80 -6.89
C THR A 106 41.75 -0.03 -5.57
N SER A 107 42.68 -0.36 -4.66
CA SER A 107 43.01 0.26 -3.37
C SER A 107 42.31 -0.23 -2.09
N ASP A 108 43.18 -0.42 -1.10
CA ASP A 108 43.13 -1.24 0.13
C ASP A 108 42.04 -0.81 1.15
N PRO A 109 41.46 -1.76 1.93
CA PRO A 109 40.40 -1.50 2.90
C PRO A 109 40.99 -1.37 4.32
N PHE A 110 40.37 -0.61 5.23
CA PHE A 110 40.03 -1.09 6.58
C PHE A 110 39.25 -0.02 7.37
N SER A 111 38.16 -0.49 7.99
CA SER A 111 37.47 0.03 9.18
C SER A 111 36.92 1.46 9.18
N LEU A 112 35.62 1.61 8.84
CA LEU A 112 34.69 2.60 9.47
C LEU A 112 33.22 2.52 9.01
N HIS A 113 32.79 1.47 8.30
CA HIS A 113 31.56 1.56 7.49
C HIS A 113 30.22 1.21 8.19
N HIS A 114 30.22 0.67 9.42
CA HIS A 114 28.98 0.16 10.02
C HIS A 114 28.14 1.21 10.79
N SER A 115 28.73 2.36 11.16
CA SER A 115 28.05 3.42 11.92
C SER A 115 27.31 4.44 11.03
N TYR A 116 27.80 4.67 9.81
CA TYR A 116 27.25 5.69 8.89
C TYR A 116 25.94 5.29 8.20
N GLN A 117 25.59 4.01 8.17
CA GLN A 117 24.42 3.51 7.42
C GLN A 117 23.09 3.76 8.15
N LYS A 118 23.06 3.75 9.49
CA LYS A 118 21.83 4.00 10.28
C LYS A 118 21.40 5.47 10.26
N THR A 119 22.32 6.42 10.15
CA THR A 119 22.01 7.86 10.14
C THR A 119 21.54 8.35 8.77
N SER A 120 22.00 7.74 7.67
CA SER A 120 21.52 8.10 6.32
C SER A 120 20.08 7.63 6.07
N MET A 121 19.70 6.44 6.56
CA MET A 121 18.34 5.89 6.47
C MET A 121 17.27 6.77 7.11
N ARG A 122 17.55 7.36 8.29
CA ARG A 122 16.62 8.31 8.94
C ARG A 122 16.47 9.61 8.14
N LYS A 123 17.55 10.10 7.53
CA LYS A 123 17.52 11.29 6.68
C LYS A 123 16.75 11.03 5.38
N LEU A 124 16.94 9.85 4.77
CA LEU A 124 16.23 9.45 3.56
C LEU A 124 14.72 9.25 3.80
N ARG A 125 14.32 8.59 4.90
CA ARG A 125 12.90 8.49 5.29
C ARG A 125 12.26 9.87 5.54
N LYS A 126 12.99 10.78 6.18
CA LYS A 126 12.52 12.16 6.40
C LYS A 126 12.37 12.90 5.07
N ALA A 127 13.32 12.76 4.16
CA ALA A 127 13.29 13.36 2.83
C ALA A 127 12.13 12.81 1.98
N HIS A 128 11.92 11.49 1.96
CA HIS A 128 10.81 10.87 1.24
C HIS A 128 9.45 11.32 1.77
N ARG A 129 9.26 11.33 3.10
CA ARG A 129 8.02 11.85 3.72
C ARG A 129 7.81 13.33 3.40
N GLN A 130 8.87 14.12 3.38
CA GLN A 130 8.80 15.54 2.99
C GLN A 130 8.52 15.75 1.50
N SER A 131 9.04 14.90 0.62
CA SER A 131 8.73 14.91 -0.81
C SER A 131 7.28 14.53 -1.07
N TRP A 132 6.80 13.48 -0.41
CA TRP A 132 5.42 13.02 -0.55
C TRP A 132 4.43 14.05 0.01
N ALA A 133 4.73 14.64 1.17
CA ALA A 133 3.95 15.74 1.73
C ALA A 133 3.94 16.97 0.80
N ARG A 134 5.08 17.33 0.20
CA ARG A 134 5.14 18.42 -0.80
C ARG A 134 4.34 18.12 -2.06
N LEU A 135 4.43 16.90 -2.61
CA LEU A 135 3.64 16.50 -3.77
C LEU A 135 2.13 16.53 -3.49
N VAL A 136 1.72 16.15 -2.28
CA VAL A 136 0.33 16.27 -1.85
C VAL A 136 -0.07 17.73 -1.62
N GLU A 137 0.77 18.55 -1.01
CA GLU A 137 0.51 19.99 -0.85
C GLU A 137 0.46 20.72 -2.19
N GLU A 138 1.38 20.45 -3.12
CA GLU A 138 1.42 21.05 -4.46
C GLU A 138 0.28 20.52 -5.34
N GLY A 139 -0.06 19.23 -5.21
CA GLY A 139 -1.25 18.65 -5.84
C GLY A 139 -2.54 19.27 -5.30
N LEU A 140 -2.67 19.44 -3.98
CA LEU A 140 -3.81 20.13 -3.38
C LEU A 140 -3.82 21.62 -3.69
N ALA A 141 -2.67 22.28 -3.74
CA ALA A 141 -2.53 23.70 -4.06
C ALA A 141 -2.82 24.01 -5.52
N SER A 142 -2.53 23.09 -6.44
CA SER A 142 -2.91 23.21 -7.85
C SER A 142 -4.39 22.95 -8.09
N LEU A 143 -5.04 22.16 -7.22
CA LEU A 143 -6.48 21.95 -7.19
C LEU A 143 -7.25 23.04 -6.43
N LEU A 144 -6.55 23.89 -5.66
CA LEU A 144 -7.12 25.02 -4.93
C LEU A 144 -7.09 26.30 -5.79
N PRO A 145 -8.20 27.04 -5.90
CA PRO A 145 -8.16 28.35 -6.54
C PRO A 145 -7.22 29.28 -5.78
N ALA A 146 -6.29 29.94 -6.49
CA ALA A 146 -5.28 30.81 -5.93
C ALA A 146 -5.91 31.81 -4.94
N ARG A 147 -5.42 31.80 -3.70
CA ARG A 147 -5.97 32.59 -2.59
C ARG A 147 -5.70 34.07 -2.85
N SER A 148 -6.64 34.76 -3.50
CA SER A 148 -6.61 36.21 -3.68
C SER A 148 -6.57 36.88 -2.29
N PRO A 149 -5.53 37.69 -1.98
CA PRO A 149 -5.47 38.41 -0.72
C PRO A 149 -6.52 39.51 -0.72
N GLY A 150 -7.64 39.28 -0.02
CA GLY A 150 -8.68 40.30 0.16
C GLY A 150 -10.11 39.79 0.25
N CYS A 151 -10.39 38.50 0.04
CA CYS A 151 -11.76 38.00 0.15
C CYS A 151 -12.06 37.53 1.60
N PRO A 152 -13.02 38.16 2.31
CA PRO A 152 -13.40 37.75 3.66
C PRO A 152 -14.01 36.34 3.62
N VAL A 153 -13.57 35.51 4.57
CA VAL A 153 -13.85 34.08 4.69
C VAL A 153 -15.35 33.81 4.74
N ARG A 154 -15.99 33.70 3.57
CA ARG A 154 -17.13 32.81 3.40
C ARG A 154 -16.52 31.43 3.19
N SER A 155 -16.95 30.48 4.02
CA SER A 155 -16.58 29.07 3.91
C SER A 155 -16.54 28.67 2.44
N LEU A 156 -15.34 28.39 1.94
CA LEU A 156 -15.15 27.68 0.68
C LEU A 156 -15.75 26.30 0.91
N SER A 157 -17.06 26.18 0.71
CA SER A 157 -17.66 24.95 0.29
C SER A 157 -16.95 24.63 -1.01
N TRP A 158 -15.87 23.84 -0.93
CA TRP A 158 -15.46 22.98 -2.01
C TRP A 158 -16.78 22.39 -2.51
N GLY A 159 -17.23 22.82 -3.69
CA GLY A 159 -18.48 22.32 -4.25
C GLY A 159 -18.40 20.82 -4.12
N LEU A 160 -19.38 20.22 -3.44
CA LEU A 160 -19.34 18.85 -2.94
C LEU A 160 -18.75 17.93 -4.02
N VAL A 161 -17.44 17.64 -3.92
CA VAL A 161 -16.80 16.68 -4.81
C VAL A 161 -17.43 15.37 -4.43
N SER A 162 -18.30 14.88 -5.30
CA SER A 162 -19.00 13.63 -5.08
C SER A 162 -17.98 12.51 -4.96
N LEU A 163 -18.34 11.44 -4.24
CA LEU A 163 -17.51 10.24 -4.17
C LEU A 163 -17.15 9.73 -5.58
N SER A 164 -18.07 9.85 -6.54
CA SER A 164 -17.87 9.50 -7.94
C SER A 164 -16.77 10.32 -8.62
N GLU A 165 -16.70 11.64 -8.38
CA GLU A 165 -15.64 12.49 -8.93
C GLU A 165 -14.27 12.18 -8.30
N LEU A 166 -14.25 11.84 -7.01
CA LEU A 166 -13.03 11.39 -6.34
C LEU A 166 -12.54 10.05 -6.90
N LEU A 167 -13.44 9.09 -7.12
CA LEU A 167 -13.11 7.80 -7.72
C LEU A 167 -12.61 7.97 -9.15
N LEU A 168 -13.27 8.81 -9.96
CA LEU A 168 -12.81 9.12 -11.32
C LEU A 168 -11.41 9.75 -11.33
N LEU A 169 -11.13 10.67 -10.40
CA LEU A 169 -9.80 11.26 -10.28
C LEU A 169 -8.74 10.22 -9.91
N VAL A 170 -9.11 9.26 -9.06
CA VAL A 170 -8.23 8.16 -8.68
C VAL A 170 -7.98 7.23 -9.87
N GLU A 171 -9.02 6.85 -10.62
CA GLU A 171 -8.92 6.06 -11.86
C GLU A 171 -7.98 6.74 -12.87
N VAL A 172 -8.24 8.00 -13.22
CA VAL A 172 -7.39 8.76 -14.16
C VAL A 172 -5.94 8.84 -13.67
N LYS A 173 -5.71 9.02 -12.37
CA LYS A 173 -4.36 9.02 -11.80
C LYS A 173 -3.68 7.66 -12.02
N TYR A 174 -4.39 6.56 -11.77
CA TYR A 174 -3.83 5.23 -11.95
C TYR A 174 -3.60 4.90 -13.42
N ASP A 175 -4.47 5.34 -14.34
CA ASP A 175 -4.27 5.19 -15.78
C ASP A 175 -2.99 5.91 -16.26
N VAL A 176 -2.77 7.15 -15.80
CA VAL A 176 -1.55 7.90 -16.13
C VAL A 176 -0.32 7.21 -15.55
N VAL A 177 -0.38 6.73 -14.31
CA VAL A 177 0.74 6.02 -13.68
C VAL A 177 1.04 4.71 -14.42
N ASN A 178 0.00 3.95 -14.81
CA ASN A 178 0.16 2.71 -15.56
C ASN A 178 0.75 2.96 -16.94
N SER A 179 0.25 3.96 -17.68
CA SER A 179 0.81 4.36 -18.98
C SER A 179 2.30 4.71 -18.85
N LEU A 180 2.68 5.56 -17.89
CA LEU A 180 4.09 5.90 -17.65
C LEU A 180 4.95 4.68 -17.33
N LEU A 181 4.44 3.76 -16.49
CA LEU A 181 5.15 2.54 -16.13
C LEU A 181 5.35 1.63 -17.35
N TYR A 182 4.32 1.44 -18.16
CA TYR A 182 4.38 0.65 -19.40
C TYR A 182 5.32 1.27 -20.43
N THR A 183 5.28 2.58 -20.63
CA THR A 183 6.21 3.29 -21.50
C THR A 183 7.66 3.05 -21.06
N GLU A 184 7.97 3.15 -19.77
CA GLU A 184 9.33 2.93 -19.26
C GLU A 184 9.77 1.46 -19.39
N MET A 185 8.87 0.51 -19.13
CA MET A 185 9.12 -0.92 -19.36
C MET A 185 9.41 -1.23 -20.84
N LEU A 186 8.68 -0.58 -21.76
CA LEU A 186 8.84 -0.77 -23.21
C LEU A 186 10.10 -0.07 -23.75
N LYS A 187 10.42 1.14 -23.28
CA LYS A 187 11.70 1.80 -23.60
C LYS A 187 12.90 0.95 -23.19
N GLU A 188 12.77 0.20 -22.10
CA GLU A 188 13.82 -0.71 -21.68
C GLU A 188 13.93 -1.92 -22.62
N ASP A 189 12.80 -2.50 -23.03
CA ASP A 189 12.73 -3.68 -23.90
C ASP A 189 13.23 -3.38 -25.32
N TYR A 190 12.75 -2.28 -25.90
CA TYR A 190 13.10 -1.86 -27.26
C TYR A 190 14.44 -1.11 -27.32
N SER A 191 14.95 -0.61 -26.19
CA SER A 191 15.90 0.51 -26.06
C SER A 191 15.26 1.87 -26.37
N ALA A 192 15.71 2.93 -25.68
CA ALA A 192 15.13 4.26 -25.78
C ALA A 192 15.15 4.81 -27.22
N ASP A 193 16.26 4.63 -27.94
CA ASP A 193 16.42 5.12 -29.32
C ASP A 193 15.43 4.45 -30.29
N VAL A 194 15.19 3.14 -30.13
CA VAL A 194 14.23 2.41 -30.95
C VAL A 194 12.81 2.81 -30.58
N TRP A 195 12.50 2.91 -29.29
CA TRP A 195 11.17 3.34 -28.82
C TRP A 195 10.81 4.73 -29.36
N GLU A 196 11.73 5.68 -29.30
CA GLU A 196 11.53 7.04 -29.84
C GLU A 196 11.41 7.07 -31.37
N SER A 197 11.94 6.05 -32.06
CA SER A 197 11.78 5.91 -33.51
C SER A 197 10.45 5.28 -33.94
N LEU A 198 9.74 4.61 -33.02
CA LEU A 198 8.41 4.06 -33.29
C LEU A 198 7.40 5.18 -33.53
N SER A 199 6.47 4.93 -34.42
CA SER A 199 5.35 5.84 -34.63
C SER A 199 4.39 5.83 -33.43
N PRO A 200 3.59 6.89 -33.22
CA PRO A 200 2.64 6.95 -32.11
C PRO A 200 1.58 5.85 -32.08
N TRP A 201 1.31 5.20 -33.23
CA TRP A 201 0.37 4.07 -33.27
C TRP A 201 1.06 2.77 -32.83
N GLU A 202 2.31 2.52 -33.24
CA GLU A 202 3.11 1.37 -32.79
C GLU A 202 3.38 1.44 -31.28
N GLN A 203 3.68 2.65 -30.76
CA GLN A 203 3.85 2.86 -29.33
C GLN A 203 2.59 2.48 -28.54
N ARG A 204 1.41 2.91 -29.02
CA ARG A 204 0.13 2.57 -28.37
C ARG A 204 -0.17 1.07 -28.45
N GLU A 205 0.04 0.45 -29.60
CA GLU A 205 -0.19 -1.00 -29.75
C GLU A 205 0.75 -1.80 -28.82
N ALA A 206 2.00 -1.37 -28.67
CA ALA A 206 2.94 -1.99 -27.74
C ALA A 206 2.54 -1.77 -26.27
N GLU A 207 2.04 -0.59 -25.91
CA GLU A 207 1.50 -0.29 -24.58
C GLU A 207 0.26 -1.14 -24.26
N GLU A 208 -0.70 -1.23 -25.18
CA GLU A 208 -1.91 -2.06 -25.05
C GLU A 208 -1.55 -3.54 -24.90
N GLY A 209 -0.66 -4.06 -25.75
CA GLY A 209 -0.20 -5.45 -25.66
C GLY A 209 0.63 -5.76 -24.40
N LEU A 210 1.27 -4.75 -23.78
CA LEU A 210 1.89 -4.91 -22.47
C LEU A 210 0.86 -4.89 -21.35
N ALA A 211 -0.15 -4.03 -21.43
CA ALA A 211 -1.24 -3.96 -20.46
C ALA A 211 -2.00 -5.29 -20.38
N GLU A 212 -2.36 -5.89 -21.52
CA GLU A 212 -3.03 -7.20 -21.57
C GLU A 212 -2.19 -8.31 -20.94
N ARG A 213 -0.87 -8.34 -21.20
CA ARG A 213 0.04 -9.32 -20.58
C ARG A 213 0.16 -9.10 -19.07
N ALA A 214 0.18 -7.85 -18.62
CA ALA A 214 0.25 -7.52 -17.21
C ALA A 214 -1.04 -7.95 -16.47
N GLU A 215 -2.20 -7.73 -17.08
CA GLU A 215 -3.49 -8.18 -16.55
C GLU A 215 -3.54 -9.72 -16.46
N GLN A 216 -3.17 -10.43 -17.54
CA GLN A 216 -3.11 -11.89 -17.55
C GLN A 216 -2.15 -12.44 -16.48
N ALA A 217 -1.00 -11.79 -16.27
CA ALA A 217 -0.04 -12.19 -15.25
C ALA A 217 -0.56 -11.97 -13.82
N LEU A 218 -1.35 -10.92 -13.59
CA LEU A 218 -2.00 -10.66 -12.30
C LEU A 218 -3.14 -11.67 -12.04
N GLU A 219 -3.96 -11.95 -13.06
CA GLU A 219 -5.06 -12.91 -12.98
C GLU A 219 -4.59 -14.34 -12.78
N SER A 220 -3.44 -14.72 -13.35
CA SER A 220 -2.93 -16.09 -13.24
C SER A 220 -2.42 -16.44 -11.85
N HIS A 221 -2.28 -15.45 -10.94
CA HIS A 221 -1.67 -15.59 -9.61
C HIS A 221 -0.30 -16.29 -9.62
N ASP A 222 0.40 -16.29 -10.76
CA ASP A 222 1.70 -16.94 -10.94
C ASP A 222 2.80 -15.86 -10.94
N PRO A 223 3.66 -15.81 -9.92
CA PRO A 223 4.75 -14.83 -9.86
C PRO A 223 5.74 -14.97 -11.02
N LEU A 224 5.81 -16.13 -11.69
CA LEU A 224 6.66 -16.32 -12.86
C LEU A 224 6.14 -15.56 -14.08
N HIS A 225 4.83 -15.36 -14.23
CA HIS A 225 4.28 -14.55 -15.31
C HIS A 225 4.56 -13.06 -15.09
N LEU A 226 4.49 -12.58 -13.85
CA LEU A 226 4.88 -11.21 -13.52
C LEU A 226 6.37 -10.98 -13.81
N ALA A 227 7.23 -11.95 -13.52
CA ALA A 227 8.65 -11.90 -13.82
C ALA A 227 8.99 -11.87 -15.32
N GLN A 228 8.06 -12.26 -16.19
CA GLN A 228 8.24 -12.24 -17.65
C GLN A 228 7.90 -10.88 -18.27
N LEU A 229 7.27 -9.97 -17.52
CA LEU A 229 7.02 -8.62 -18.01
C LEU A 229 8.35 -7.86 -18.19
N PRO A 230 8.50 -7.06 -19.26
CA PRO A 230 9.70 -6.26 -19.47
C PRO A 230 10.03 -5.39 -18.24
N GLY A 231 11.28 -5.41 -17.79
CA GLY A 231 11.71 -4.65 -16.59
C GLY A 231 11.34 -5.27 -15.23
N ALA A 232 10.48 -6.30 -15.15
CA ALA A 232 10.03 -6.88 -13.88
C ALA A 232 11.17 -7.51 -13.03
N LEU A 233 12.26 -7.93 -13.67
CA LEU A 233 13.42 -8.54 -13.01
C LEU A 233 14.56 -7.55 -12.73
N ARG A 234 14.43 -6.27 -13.10
CA ARG A 234 15.47 -5.25 -12.82
C ARG A 234 15.43 -4.69 -11.40
N THR A 235 14.43 -5.01 -10.60
CA THR A 235 14.53 -4.89 -9.13
C THR A 235 15.51 -5.91 -8.51
N TYR A 236 16.24 -6.70 -9.31
CA TYR A 236 17.17 -7.75 -8.82
C TYR A 236 18.56 -7.81 -9.51
N ARG A 237 18.94 -6.85 -10.36
CA ARG A 237 20.31 -6.73 -10.93
C ARG A 237 21.01 -5.46 -10.49
#